data_AF-A0A519GLZ2-F1
#
_entry.id   AF-A0A519GLZ2-F1
#
_cell.length_a   1.000
_cell.length_b   1.000
_cell.length_c   1.000
_cell.angle_alpha   90.00
_cell.angle_beta   90.00
_cell.angle_gamma   90.00
#
_symmetry.space_group_name_H-M   'P 1'
#
loop_
_entity.id
_entity.type
_entity.pdbx_description
1 polymer ?
#
loop_
_entity_poly.entity_id
_entity_poly.type
_entity_poly.pdbx_seq_one_letter_code
_entity_poly.pdbx_strand_id
1 'polypeptide(L)' 'MTEIFEVGAERADEVLALIHRAFAGRPALDPPATAMEETLASVTAALAADGGLLAFHQG' A
#
# COMPACT_ATOMS: atom_id res chain seq x y z
N MET A 1 18.41 8.67 -4.94
CA MET A 1 17.57 9.85 -4.64
C MET A 1 16.20 9.36 -4.20
N THR A 2 15.56 9.99 -3.21
CA THR A 2 14.20 9.62 -2.78
C THR A 2 13.23 10.74 -3.12
N GLU A 3 12.15 10.41 -3.84
CA GLU A 3 11.05 11.30 -4.18
C GLU A 3 9.78 10.82 -3.47
N ILE A 4 8.95 11.75 -2.98
CA ILE A 4 7.71 11.46 -2.27
C ILE A 4 6.56 12.14 -3.00
N PHE A 5 5.48 11.40 -3.23
CA PHE A 5 4.27 11.87 -3.89
C PHE A 5 3.07 11.68 -2.97
N GLU A 6 2.24 12.71 -2.86
CA GLU A 6 0.88 12.57 -2.35
C GLU A 6 0.04 11.78 -3.35
N VAL A 7 -0.79 10.86 -2.85
CA VAL A 7 -1.65 10.01 -3.66
C VAL A 7 -3.04 9.93 -3.05
N GLY A 8 -4.06 10.01 -3.91
CA GLY A 8 -5.45 9.77 -3.56
C GLY A 8 -5.97 8.43 -4.06
N ALA A 9 -7.28 8.25 -3.94
CA ALA A 9 -8.00 7.06 -4.37
C ALA A 9 -7.78 6.68 -5.85
N GLU A 10 -7.41 7.65 -6.70
CA GLU A 10 -7.10 7.45 -8.11
C GLU A 10 -5.86 6.57 -8.37
N ARG A 11 -5.03 6.32 -7.35
CA ARG A 11 -3.87 5.40 -7.42
C ARG A 11 -4.01 4.19 -6.50
N ALA A 12 -5.22 3.85 -6.06
CA ALA A 12 -5.44 2.77 -5.09
C ALA A 12 -4.98 1.39 -5.59
N ASP A 13 -5.04 1.13 -6.90
CA ASP A 13 -4.56 -0.10 -7.52
C ASP A 13 -3.04 -0.26 -7.38
N GLU A 14 -2.29 0.83 -7.57
CA GLU A 14 -0.85 0.84 -7.42
C GLU A 14 -0.43 0.64 -5.96
N VAL A 15 -1.13 1.29 -5.03
CA VAL A 15 -0.90 1.14 -3.59
C VAL A 15 -1.20 -0.30 -3.15
N LEU A 16 -2.32 -0.89 -3.59
CA LEU A 16 -2.65 -2.28 -3.31
C LEU A 16 -1.58 -3.25 -3.83
N ALA A 17 -1.15 -3.07 -5.07
CA ALA A 17 -0.10 -3.88 -5.67
C ALA A 17 1.23 -3.74 -4.92
N LEU A 18 1.54 -2.56 -4.37
CA LEU A 18 2.70 -2.36 -3.50
C LEU A 18 2.55 -3.10 -2.16
N ILE A 19 1.40 -3.00 -1.50
CA ILE A 19 1.12 -3.70 -0.24
C ILE A 19 1.32 -5.21 -0.44
N HIS A 20 0.66 -5.81 -1.42
CA HIS A 20 0.79 -7.25 -1.67
C HIS A 20 2.22 -7.65 -2.01
N ARG A 21 2.94 -6.91 -2.87
CA ARG A 21 4.35 -7.20 -3.18
C ARG A 21 5.26 -7.09 -1.96
N ALA A 22 5.05 -6.08 -1.12
CA ALA A 22 5.88 -5.83 0.06
C ALA A 22 5.68 -6.89 1.16
N PHE A 23 4.50 -7.51 1.22
CA PHE A 23 4.14 -8.47 2.26
C PHE A 23 4.18 -9.94 1.81
N ALA A 24 4.04 -10.25 0.51
CA ALA A 24 3.96 -11.62 -0.01
C ALA A 24 5.18 -12.50 0.33
N GLY A 25 6.38 -11.91 0.48
CA GLY A 25 7.61 -12.63 0.82
C GLY A 25 7.96 -12.63 2.31
N ARG A 26 7.15 -12.00 3.16
CA ARG A 26 7.46 -11.92 4.60
C ARG A 26 7.13 -13.24 5.30
N PRO A 27 7.89 -13.62 6.35
CA PRO A 27 7.48 -14.70 7.24
C PRO A 27 6.09 -14.45 7.81
N ALA A 28 5.32 -15.52 8.01
CA ALA A 28 4.03 -15.43 8.68
C ALA A 28 4.20 -14.91 10.12
N LEU A 29 3.31 -14.02 10.54
CA LEU A 29 3.25 -13.47 11.90
C LEU A 29 2.20 -14.21 12.72
N ASP A 30 2.37 -14.21 14.05
CA ASP A 30 1.38 -14.68 15.02
C ASP A 30 1.02 -13.51 15.97
N PRO A 31 -0.17 -12.88 15.82
CA PRO A 31 -1.23 -13.19 14.86
C PRO A 31 -0.88 -12.76 13.41
N PRO A 32 -1.60 -13.28 12.39
CA PRO A 32 -1.37 -12.90 11.00
C PRO A 32 -1.56 -11.39 10.76
N ALA A 33 -0.76 -10.83 9.85
CA ALA A 33 -1.00 -9.47 9.35
C ALA A 33 -2.11 -9.46 8.30
N THR A 34 -2.93 -8.42 8.32
CA THR A 34 -4.07 -8.24 7.40
C THR A 34 -3.68 -7.67 6.04
N ALA A 35 -2.39 -7.39 5.80
CA ALA A 35 -1.92 -6.76 4.57
C ALA A 35 -2.26 -7.57 3.30
N MET A 36 -2.31 -8.90 3.41
CA MET A 36 -2.71 -9.77 2.29
C MET A 36 -4.22 -9.84 2.10
N GLU A 37 -5.01 -9.38 3.07
CA GLU A 37 -6.47 -9.30 3.01
C GLU A 37 -6.96 -7.95 2.45
N GLU A 38 -6.07 -6.97 2.32
CA GLU A 38 -6.39 -5.69 1.68
C GLU A 38 -6.89 -5.88 0.25
N THR A 39 -7.89 -5.07 -0.12
CA THR A 39 -8.56 -5.09 -1.41
C THR A 39 -8.52 -3.70 -2.05
N LEU A 40 -8.86 -3.63 -3.34
CA LEU A 40 -8.97 -2.33 -4.01
C LEU A 40 -9.98 -1.42 -3.30
N ALA A 41 -11.10 -1.98 -2.83
CA ALA A 41 -12.14 -1.23 -2.15
C ALA A 41 -11.66 -0.68 -0.78
N SER A 42 -10.97 -1.48 0.02
CA SER A 42 -10.46 -1.03 1.33
C SER A 42 -9.38 0.04 1.17
N VAL A 43 -8.45 -0.15 0.23
CA VAL A 43 -7.38 0.82 -0.04
C VAL A 43 -7.95 2.12 -0.62
N THR A 44 -8.92 2.03 -1.54
CA THR A 44 -9.62 3.22 -2.09
C THR A 44 -10.30 4.01 -0.97
N ALA A 45 -11.01 3.31 -0.06
CA ALA A 45 -11.69 3.96 1.06
C ALA A 45 -10.70 4.65 2.01
N ALA A 46 -9.59 3.98 2.35
CA ALA A 46 -8.54 4.55 3.19
C ALA A 46 -7.91 5.80 2.56
N LEU A 47 -7.52 5.73 1.28
CA LEU A 47 -6.92 6.88 0.57
C LEU A 47 -7.90 8.03 0.40
N ALA A 48 -9.20 7.75 0.22
CA ALA A 48 -10.23 8.79 0.13
C ALA A 48 -10.47 9.48 1.49
N ALA A 49 -10.35 8.75 2.59
CA ALA A 49 -10.57 9.27 3.93
C ALA A 49 -9.35 10.06 4.46
N ASP A 50 -8.15 9.52 4.28
CA ASP A 50 -6.95 9.97 4.97
C ASP A 50 -5.85 10.49 4.03
N GLY A 51 -5.99 10.29 2.71
CA GLY A 51 -4.91 10.49 1.74
C GLY A 51 -3.82 9.43 1.86
N GLY A 52 -2.74 9.60 1.11
CA GLY A 52 -1.59 8.69 1.15
C GLY A 52 -0.31 9.29 0.61
N LEU A 53 0.81 8.62 0.89
CA LEU A 53 2.13 8.98 0.38
C LEU A 53 2.80 7.76 -0.25
N LEU A 54 3.36 7.93 -1.46
CA LEU A 54 4.24 6.95 -2.09
C LEU A 54 5.66 7.51 -2.17
N ALA A 55 6.63 6.73 -1.72
CA ALA A 55 8.04 7.07 -1.79
C ALA A 55 8.75 6.18 -2.84
N PHE A 56 9.43 6.82 -3.78
CA PHE A 56 10.26 6.17 -4.79
C PHE A 56 11.71 6.43 -4.46
N HIS A 57 12.48 5.36 -4.29
CA HIS A 57 13.91 5.44 -4.06
C HIS A 57 14.66 4.82 -5.24
N GLN A 58 15.50 5.62 -5.90
CA GLN A 58 16.47 5.12 -6.87
C GLN A 58 17.79 4.86 -6.14
N GLY A 59 18.11 3.57 -5.99
CA GLY A 59 19.37 3.05 -5.46
C GLY A 59 20.30 2.58 -6.56
#